data_AF-A0A4Y2WIT0-F1
#
_entry.id   AF-A0A4Y2WIT0-F1
#
_cell.length_a   1.000
_cell.length_b   1.000
_cell.length_c   1.000
_cell.angle_alpha   90.00
_cell.angle_beta   90.00
_cell.angle_gamma   90.00
#
_symmetry.space_group_name_H-M   'P 1'
#
loop_
_entity.id
_entity.type
_entity.pdbx_description
1 polymer ?
#
loop_
_entity_poly.entity_id
_entity_poly.type
_entity_poly.pdbx_seq_one_letter_code
_entity_poly.pdbx_strand_id
1 'polypeptide(L)'
;MQYSSFEYMRHLLSRDDFYEKYLQACTGSLKEKSKGDTYPQMIRKGLVGDWRNHFSEDQSRRMDEHFEAKMKNIKWAFGWAEDMLYKQKK
;
A
#
# COMPACT_ATOMS: atom_id res chain seq x y z
N MET A 1 6.69 -19.51 10.95
CA MET A 1 5.65 -18.46 10.87
C MET A 1 6.23 -17.34 10.02
N GLN A 2 5.85 -17.26 8.75
CA GLN A 2 6.30 -16.19 7.86
C GLN A 2 5.41 -14.99 8.17
N TYR A 3 5.85 -14.10 9.06
CA TYR A 3 5.11 -12.88 9.31
C TYR A 3 5.07 -12.07 8.01
N SER A 4 3.87 -11.63 7.60
CA SER A 4 3.77 -10.52 6.66
C SER A 4 4.61 -9.38 7.21
N SER A 5 5.43 -8.73 6.38
CA SER A 5 6.28 -7.60 6.81
C SER A 5 5.47 -6.53 7.56
N PHE A 6 4.17 -6.44 7.29
CA PHE A 6 3.24 -5.56 7.98
C PHE A 6 2.90 -6.00 9.41
N GLU A 7 2.59 -7.28 9.63
CA GLU A 7 2.34 -7.79 10.99
C GLU A 7 3.60 -7.74 11.83
N TYR A 8 4.75 -8.01 11.22
CA TYR A 8 6.04 -7.85 11.87
C TYR A 8 6.27 -6.39 12.31
N MET A 9 5.99 -5.41 11.45
CA MET A 9 6.07 -4.00 11.83
C MET A 9 5.10 -3.61 12.94
N ARG A 10 3.85 -4.11 12.91
CA ARG A 10 2.87 -3.83 13.97
C ARG A 10 3.32 -4.43 15.31
N HIS A 11 3.90 -5.62 15.26
CA HIS A 11 4.49 -6.28 16.42
C HIS A 11 5.71 -5.53 16.98
N LEU A 12 6.59 -5.02 16.12
CA LEU A 12 7.72 -4.18 16.53
C LEU A 12 7.27 -2.89 17.22
N LEU A 13 6.21 -2.25 16.72
CA LEU A 13 5.63 -1.05 17.32
C LEU A 13 5.02 -1.29 18.70
N SER A 14 4.51 -2.49 18.94
CA SER A 14 3.96 -2.84 20.26
C SER A 14 5.04 -3.18 21.30
N ARG A 15 6.29 -3.35 20.88
CA ARG A 15 7.38 -3.87 21.73
C ARG A 15 8.38 -2.82 22.19
N ASP A 16 8.65 -1.79 21.38
CA ASP A 16 9.72 -0.83 21.65
C ASP A 16 9.42 0.56 21.07
N ASP A 17 9.62 1.60 21.90
CA ASP A 17 9.48 3.01 21.56
C ASP A 17 10.43 3.46 20.44
N PHE A 18 11.52 2.72 20.19
CA PHE A 18 12.47 2.99 19.11
C PHE A 18 11.77 3.04 17.75
N TYR A 19 10.92 2.05 17.45
CA TYR A 19 10.26 1.97 16.14
C TYR A 19 9.18 3.04 16.00
N GLU A 20 8.53 3.43 17.09
CA GLU A 20 7.62 4.59 17.06
C GLU A 20 8.36 5.87 16.70
N LYS A 21 9.50 6.16 17.37
CA LYS A 21 10.32 7.35 17.12
C LYS A 21 10.92 7.34 15.71
N TYR A 22 11.42 6.20 15.25
CA TYR A 22 11.96 6.04 13.90
C TYR A 22 10.90 6.35 12.83
N LEU A 23 9.70 5.79 12.97
CA LEU A 23 8.63 6.02 12.00
C LEU A 23 8.08 7.45 12.04
N GLN A 24 8.02 8.09 13.22
CA GLN A 24 7.69 9.50 13.33
C GLN A 24 8.71 10.39 12.58
N ALA A 25 10.00 10.07 12.68
CA ALA A 25 11.06 10.78 11.96
C ALA A 25 10.95 10.60 10.43
N CYS A 26 10.68 9.38 9.96
CA CYS A 26 10.56 9.09 8.51
C CYS A 26 9.31 9.69 7.86
N THR A 27 8.25 9.94 8.61
CA THR A 27 6.98 10.44 8.07
C THR A 27 6.85 11.96 8.11
N GLY A 28 7.86 12.68 8.60
CA GLY A 28 7.77 14.12 8.83
C GLY A 28 6.63 14.51 9.79
N SER A 29 6.08 13.55 10.53
CA SER A 29 4.94 13.75 11.43
C SER A 29 5.43 14.29 12.77
N LEU A 30 5.95 15.51 12.76
CA LEU A 30 6.24 16.34 13.94
C LEU A 30 4.95 16.96 14.53
N LYS A 31 3.77 16.39 14.22
CA LYS A 31 2.50 16.84 14.83
C LYS A 31 2.26 16.06 16.12
N GLU A 32 1.87 16.78 17.16
CA GLU A 32 1.41 16.19 18.42
C GLU A 32 0.33 15.14 18.12
N LYS A 33 0.49 13.92 18.69
CA LYS A 33 -0.47 12.83 18.53
C LYS A 33 -1.84 13.35 18.94
N SER A 34 -2.79 13.42 17.99
CA SER A 34 -4.18 13.70 18.34
C SER A 34 -4.73 12.50 19.11
N LYS A 35 -5.68 12.72 20.03
CA LYS A 35 -6.35 11.65 20.80
C LYS A 35 -7.14 10.74 19.82
N GLY A 36 -6.45 9.80 19.20
CA GLY A 36 -6.98 8.92 18.14
C GLY A 36 -5.89 8.29 17.28
N ASP A 37 -4.69 8.87 17.22
CA ASP A 37 -3.59 8.34 16.41
C ASP A 37 -2.78 7.29 17.16
N THR A 38 -3.23 6.03 17.12
CA THR A 38 -2.53 4.89 17.73
C THR A 38 -1.32 4.39 16.95
N TYR A 39 -1.12 4.80 15.69
CA TYR A 39 -0.03 4.32 14.83
C TYR A 39 0.57 5.44 13.96
N PRO A 40 1.88 5.36 13.61
CA PRO A 40 2.49 6.29 12.67
C PRO A 40 1.75 6.28 11.32
N GLN A 41 1.50 7.46 10.76
CA GLN A 41 0.63 7.64 9.57
C GLN A 41 1.09 6.84 8.33
N MET A 42 2.35 6.39 8.27
CA MET A 42 2.86 5.53 7.20
C MET A 42 2.14 4.17 7.12
N ILE A 43 1.69 3.65 8.25
CA ILE A 43 1.16 2.30 8.39
C ILE A 43 -0.37 2.38 8.31
N ARG A 44 -0.89 2.36 7.08
CA ARG A 44 -2.33 2.53 6.81
C ARG A 44 -3.13 1.23 6.83
N LYS A 45 -2.76 0.22 6.03
CA LYS A 45 -3.47 -1.08 5.92
C LYS A 45 -2.56 -2.29 5.66
N GLY A 46 -1.56 -2.15 4.79
CA GLY A 46 -0.62 -3.24 4.48
C GLY A 46 -1.19 -4.39 3.63
N LEU A 47 -2.25 -4.14 2.86
CA LEU A 47 -2.93 -5.14 2.04
C LEU A 47 -2.67 -4.91 0.54
N VAL A 48 -2.44 -6.00 -0.19
CA VAL A 48 -2.40 -5.98 -1.66
C VAL A 48 -3.83 -5.83 -2.19
N GLY A 49 -4.03 -4.96 -3.19
CA GLY A 49 -5.33 -4.81 -3.85
C GLY A 49 -6.29 -3.79 -3.23
N ASP A 50 -5.90 -3.05 -2.19
CA ASP A 50 -6.76 -2.04 -1.55
C ASP A 50 -7.22 -0.93 -2.52
N TRP A 51 -6.53 -0.75 -3.64
CA TRP A 51 -6.96 0.16 -4.73
C TRP A 51 -8.35 -0.18 -5.27
N ARG A 52 -8.77 -1.45 -5.26
CA ARG A 52 -10.11 -1.89 -5.72
C ARG A 52 -11.25 -1.29 -4.89
N ASN A 53 -10.98 -0.93 -3.64
CA ASN A 53 -11.97 -0.31 -2.76
C ASN A 53 -12.14 1.21 -3.01
N HIS A 54 -11.24 1.82 -3.78
CA HIS A 54 -11.18 3.28 -3.95
C HIS A 54 -11.52 3.73 -5.38
N PHE A 55 -11.32 2.86 -6.36
CA PHE A 55 -11.60 3.17 -7.76
C PHE A 55 -13.04 2.80 -8.11
N SER A 56 -13.76 3.74 -8.73
CA SER A 56 -14.96 3.42 -9.50
C SER A 56 -14.60 2.64 -10.78
N GLU A 57 -15.56 1.92 -11.36
CA GLU A 57 -15.33 1.12 -12.57
C GLU A 57 -14.75 1.96 -13.73
N ASP A 58 -15.28 3.17 -13.94
CA ASP A 58 -14.78 4.10 -14.95
C ASP A 58 -13.34 4.55 -14.70
N GLN A 59 -12.96 4.77 -13.44
CA GLN A 59 -11.60 5.13 -13.08
C GLN A 59 -10.64 3.97 -13.28
N SER A 60 -11.05 2.75 -12.92
CA SER A 60 -10.26 1.53 -13.14
C SER A 60 -10.01 1.32 -14.63
N ARG A 61 -11.06 1.43 -15.47
CA ARG A 61 -10.91 1.30 -16.92
C ARG A 61 -9.94 2.33 -17.51
N ARG A 62 -10.04 3.60 -17.11
CA ARG A 62 -9.12 4.65 -17.57
C ARG A 62 -7.67 4.39 -17.14
N MET A 63 -7.47 3.87 -15.93
CA MET A 63 -6.13 3.49 -15.47
C MET A 63 -5.55 2.34 -16.28
N ASP A 64 -6.33 1.32 -16.59
CA ASP A 64 -5.89 0.19 -17.41
C ASP A 64 -5.45 0.65 -18.81
N GLU A 65 -6.26 1.47 -19.49
CA GLU A 65 -5.94 2.05 -20.80
C GLU A 65 -4.62 2.85 -20.76
N HIS A 66 -4.44 3.68 -19.73
CA HIS A 66 -3.21 4.44 -19.54
C HIS A 66 -1.99 3.56 -19.24
N PHE A 67 -2.18 2.52 -18.42
CA PHE A 67 -1.12 1.60 -18.04
C PHE A 67 -0.65 0.79 -19.24
N GLU A 68 -1.57 0.20 -20.01
CA GLU A 68 -1.25 -0.54 -21.24
C GLU A 68 -0.50 0.33 -22.26
N ALA A 69 -0.97 1.57 -22.48
CA ALA A 69 -0.32 2.49 -23.41
C ALA A 69 1.12 2.85 -23.00
N LYS A 70 1.37 3.03 -21.70
CA LYS A 70 2.70 3.39 -21.17
C LYS A 70 3.65 2.19 -21.05
N MET A 71 3.12 1.01 -20.77
CA MET A 71 3.91 -0.20 -20.52
C MET A 71 4.18 -1.04 -21.78
N LYS A 72 3.60 -0.70 -22.94
CA LYS A 72 3.67 -1.46 -24.21
C LYS A 72 5.08 -1.91 -24.64
N ASN A 73 6.13 -1.19 -24.27
CA ASN A 73 7.52 -1.48 -24.67
C ASN A 73 8.42 -1.93 -23.51
N ILE A 74 7.86 -2.21 -22.34
CA ILE A 74 8.64 -2.66 -21.18
C ILE A 74 8.70 -4.18 -21.17
N LYS A 75 9.88 -4.72 -21.49
CA LYS A 75 10.19 -6.16 -21.53
C LYS A 75 9.95 -6.89 -20.19
N TRP A 76 9.86 -6.14 -19.10
CA TRP A 76 9.60 -6.61 -17.73
C TRP A 76 8.13 -6.49 -17.35
N ALA A 77 7.20 -6.82 -18.24
CA ALA A 77 5.80 -6.94 -17.88
C ALA A 77 5.68 -7.97 -16.75
N PHE A 78 5.52 -7.44 -15.53
CA PHE A 78 5.52 -8.15 -14.25
C PHE A 78 4.62 -9.39 -14.31
N GLY A 79 4.98 -10.45 -13.58
CA GLY A 79 4.13 -11.65 -13.41
C GLY A 79 2.74 -11.40 -12.77
N TRP A 80 2.44 -10.15 -12.42
CA TRP A 80 1.18 -9.68 -11.85
C TRP A 80 0.40 -8.78 -12.81
N ALA A 81 0.87 -8.58 -14.05
CA ALA A 81 0.19 -7.74 -15.03
C ALA A 81 -1.23 -8.24 -15.33
N GLU A 82 -1.45 -9.56 -15.33
CA GLU A 82 -2.78 -10.15 -15.48
C GLU A 82 -3.70 -9.86 -14.27
N ASP A 83 -3.16 -9.81 -13.06
CA ASP A 83 -3.91 -9.52 -11.82
C ASP A 83 -4.24 -8.03 -11.66
N MET A 84 -3.46 -7.15 -12.30
CA MET A 84 -3.57 -5.70 -12.18
C MET A 84 -4.61 -5.11 -13.15
N LEU A 85 -4.91 -5.79 -14.25
CA LEU A 85 -5.95 -5.37 -15.19
C LEU A 85 -7.33 -5.70 -14.60
N TYR A 86 -8.26 -4.76 -14.71
CA TYR A 86 -9.60 -4.84 -14.12
C TYR A 86 -10.49 -5.95 -14.71
N LYS A 87 -10.00 -6.77 -15.65
CA LYS A 87 -10.73 -7.95 -16.13
C LYS A 87 -10.39 -9.18 -15.31
N GLN A 88 -11.09 -9.34 -14.18
CA GLN A 88 -11.35 -10.68 -13.67
C GLN A 88 -12.11 -11.46 -14.74
N LYS A 89 -11.56 -12.62 -15.11
CA LYS A 89 -12.20 -13.58 -16.01
C LYS A 89 -13.65 -13.82 -15.55
N LYS A 90 -14.54 -13.80 -16.54
CA LYS A 90 -15.94 -14.22 -16.48
C LYS A 90 -16.11 -15.59 -15.84
#